data_AF-A0A352C6G8-F1
#
_entry.id   AF-A0A352C6G8-F1
#
_cell.length_a   1.000
_cell.length_b   1.000
_cell.length_c   1.000
_cell.angle_alpha   90.00
_cell.angle_beta   90.00
_cell.angle_gamma   90.00
#
_symmetry.space_group_name_H-M   'P 1'
#
loop_
_entity.id
_entity.type
_entity.pdbx_description
1 polymer ?
#
loop_
_entity_poly.entity_id
_entity_poly.type
_entity_poly.pdbx_seq_one_letter_code
_entity_poly.pdbx_strand_id
1 'polypeptide(L)'
;MANIDFHFFPAEALEKNEKISDKREIFIDQQKIVDLRFEFEEERAYQLFNELPENLLPQLPKGYQWVRSHGKYGMMRHQDSVEHQMEVLIYGPDAKGLINFICRRDHVSFFSFAHTQDIGAPVQRRYPLTSKAYKVTGFDYTHTKFKHHIRGHMIDHHDSILRIWNSSSDIRNYTPEAPIYEWGMGIRRLITADLRALAHGGVYAQYNSYELNPLKTANGTPVPEHIRLFTYQCNVQINTAGNTTNNYHSLDLFHISYSEPLEKPARGKVLEHARDNYCSDWESAPIIFAYEQESSDRALRLRGRHIQKQAFRVSNGNAASRFVDQDFYDLSCIAGDYEFEQCSRRLSAGILSHEQNCQVHTVNYCASSLNYAEKLLELDLQNPTEILEVQVRREAHAFFKSANDNDVMLGLSDRFEKLCADLGPD
;
A
#
# COMPACT_ATOMS: atom_id res chain seq x y z
N MET A 1 6.31 -24.61 -20.22
CA MET A 1 5.25 -24.93 -19.23
C MET A 1 4.14 -23.92 -19.42
N ALA A 2 2.89 -24.33 -19.22
CA ALA A 2 1.74 -23.44 -19.38
C ALA A 2 1.64 -22.52 -18.16
N ASN A 3 1.66 -21.21 -18.37
CA ASN A 3 1.34 -20.26 -17.31
C ASN A 3 -0.19 -20.29 -17.11
N ILE A 4 -0.62 -20.32 -15.85
CA ILE A 4 -2.03 -20.17 -15.52
C ILE A 4 -2.26 -18.69 -15.24
N ASP A 5 -2.95 -18.03 -16.16
CA ASP A 5 -3.48 -16.69 -15.96
C ASP A 5 -4.91 -16.84 -15.39
N PHE A 6 -5.16 -16.21 -14.24
CA PHE A 6 -6.47 -16.22 -13.60
C PHE A 6 -6.93 -14.79 -13.31
N HIS A 7 -8.19 -14.49 -13.67
CA HIS A 7 -8.82 -13.20 -13.40
C HIS A 7 -9.84 -13.36 -12.29
N PHE A 8 -9.78 -12.48 -11.29
CA PHE A 8 -10.72 -12.49 -10.17
C PHE A 8 -11.57 -11.23 -10.14
N PHE A 9 -12.90 -11.42 -10.08
CA PHE A 9 -13.90 -10.37 -10.02
C PHE A 9 -14.76 -10.55 -8.75
N PRO A 10 -14.52 -9.77 -7.67
CA PRO A 10 -15.27 -9.86 -6.42
C PRO A 10 -16.68 -9.24 -6.49
N ALA A 11 -17.46 -9.53 -7.54
CA ALA A 11 -18.77 -8.92 -7.77
C ALA A 11 -19.74 -9.14 -6.61
N GLU A 12 -19.71 -10.35 -6.04
CA GLU A 12 -20.56 -10.77 -4.92
C GLU A 12 -20.35 -9.87 -3.69
N ALA A 13 -19.13 -9.39 -3.45
CA ALA A 13 -18.85 -8.52 -2.32
C ALA A 13 -19.44 -7.11 -2.48
N LEU A 14 -19.85 -6.74 -3.68
CA LEU A 14 -20.61 -5.52 -3.97
C LEU A 14 -22.11 -5.76 -4.12
N GLU A 15 -22.59 -7.00 -3.96
CA GLU A 15 -24.03 -7.25 -4.01
C GLU A 15 -24.74 -6.60 -2.82
N LYS A 16 -25.94 -6.08 -3.07
CA LYS A 16 -26.76 -5.47 -2.02
C LYS A 16 -27.46 -6.59 -1.25
N ASN A 17 -27.26 -6.63 0.06
CA ASN A 17 -27.93 -7.58 0.96
C ASN A 17 -29.09 -6.86 1.67
N GLU A 18 -30.22 -7.53 1.89
CA GLU A 18 -31.42 -6.94 2.52
C GLU A 18 -31.19 -6.40 3.94
N LYS A 19 -30.05 -6.72 4.58
CA LYS A 19 -29.74 -6.38 5.98
C LYS A 19 -28.72 -5.24 6.16
N ILE A 20 -28.23 -4.61 5.09
CA ILE A 20 -27.29 -3.49 5.22
C ILE A 20 -28.03 -2.17 5.43
N SER A 21 -27.40 -1.19 6.09
CA SER A 21 -27.97 0.16 6.19
C SER A 21 -27.94 0.88 4.84
N ASP A 22 -28.87 1.81 4.64
CA ASP A 22 -28.91 2.69 3.46
C ASP A 22 -27.58 3.43 3.26
N LYS A 23 -26.92 3.84 4.36
CA LYS A 23 -25.60 4.49 4.32
C LYS A 23 -24.54 3.62 3.66
N ARG A 24 -24.56 2.32 3.97
CA ARG A 24 -23.66 1.32 3.38
C ARG A 24 -24.04 1.00 1.95
N GLU A 25 -25.32 1.01 1.61
CA GLU A 25 -25.79 0.85 0.24
C GLU A 25 -25.21 1.94 -0.68
N ILE A 26 -25.29 3.21 -0.25
CA ILE A 26 -24.71 4.34 -0.99
C ILE A 26 -23.21 4.16 -1.17
N PHE A 27 -22.50 3.67 -0.14
CA PHE A 27 -21.06 3.40 -0.25
C PHE A 27 -20.74 2.35 -1.30
N ILE A 28 -21.49 1.24 -1.32
CA ILE A 28 -21.33 0.15 -2.31
C ILE A 28 -21.59 0.69 -3.72
N ASP A 29 -22.63 1.53 -3.90
CA ASP A 29 -22.97 2.15 -5.19
C ASP A 29 -21.88 3.07 -5.74
N GLN A 30 -20.95 3.53 -4.89
CA GLN A 30 -19.80 4.33 -5.29
C GLN A 30 -18.57 3.48 -5.65
N GLN A 31 -18.63 2.15 -5.55
CA GLN A 31 -17.53 1.26 -5.85
C GLN A 31 -17.64 0.64 -7.25
N LYS A 32 -16.48 0.31 -7.81
CA LYS A 32 -16.31 -0.48 -9.04
C LYS A 32 -15.39 -1.66 -8.77
N ILE A 33 -15.75 -2.80 -9.36
CA ILE A 33 -14.92 -4.00 -9.34
C ILE A 33 -13.65 -3.74 -10.15
N VAL A 34 -12.51 -4.18 -9.65
CA VAL A 34 -11.24 -4.17 -10.39
C VAL A 34 -10.98 -5.59 -10.89
N ASP A 35 -10.67 -5.72 -12.18
CA ASP A 35 -10.15 -6.97 -12.74
C ASP A 35 -8.73 -7.20 -12.21
N LEU A 36 -8.59 -8.11 -11.25
CA LEU A 36 -7.30 -8.46 -10.67
C LEU A 36 -6.73 -9.67 -11.37
N ARG A 37 -5.61 -9.47 -12.08
CA ARG A 37 -4.88 -10.56 -12.74
C ARG A 37 -3.94 -11.24 -11.76
N PHE A 38 -4.08 -12.55 -11.62
CA PHE A 38 -3.13 -13.41 -10.94
C PHE A 38 -2.33 -14.23 -11.96
N GLU A 39 -1.01 -14.25 -11.79
CA GLU A 39 -0.09 -15.08 -12.56
C GLU A 39 0.64 -16.03 -11.61
N PHE A 40 0.46 -17.33 -11.83
CA PHE A 40 1.05 -18.39 -11.02
C PHE A 40 1.21 -19.69 -11.84
N GLU A 41 2.02 -20.59 -11.32
CA GLU A 41 2.32 -21.86 -12.00
C GLU A 41 1.37 -22.98 -11.61
N GLU A 42 0.95 -22.99 -10.35
CA GLU A 42 0.11 -24.02 -9.76
C GLU A 42 -1.04 -23.37 -9.00
N GLU A 43 -2.26 -23.90 -9.15
CA GLU A 43 -3.45 -23.37 -8.46
C GLU A 43 -3.30 -23.35 -6.93
N ARG A 44 -2.47 -24.24 -6.37
CA ARG A 44 -2.15 -24.23 -4.94
C ARG A 44 -1.49 -22.93 -4.49
N ALA A 45 -0.71 -22.27 -5.35
CA ALA A 45 -0.10 -20.98 -5.05
C ALA A 45 -1.17 -19.88 -4.82
N TYR A 46 -2.18 -19.86 -5.68
CA TYR A 46 -3.33 -18.96 -5.55
C TYR A 46 -4.12 -19.24 -4.27
N GLN A 47 -4.35 -20.50 -3.93
CA GLN A 47 -5.00 -20.86 -2.66
C GLN A 47 -4.21 -20.35 -1.45
N LEU A 48 -2.89 -20.59 -1.44
CA LEU A 48 -2.00 -20.13 -0.36
C LEU A 48 -1.97 -18.60 -0.23
N PHE A 49 -2.07 -17.85 -1.34
CA PHE A 49 -2.20 -16.40 -1.30
C PHE A 49 -3.48 -15.95 -0.58
N ASN A 50 -4.59 -16.64 -0.84
CA ASN A 50 -5.88 -16.35 -0.19
C ASN A 50 -5.96 -16.83 1.26
N GLU A 51 -5.02 -17.69 1.68
CA GLU A 51 -4.81 -18.10 3.07
C GLU A 51 -3.92 -17.11 3.85
N LEU A 52 -3.28 -16.12 3.20
CA LEU A 52 -2.44 -15.14 3.89
C LEU A 52 -3.25 -14.21 4.81
N PRO A 53 -2.70 -13.86 5.99
CA PRO A 53 -3.24 -12.79 6.82
C PRO A 53 -3.31 -11.44 6.07
N GLU A 54 -4.40 -10.67 6.29
CA GLU A 54 -4.63 -9.37 5.64
C GLU A 54 -3.48 -8.38 5.87
N ASN A 55 -2.84 -8.42 7.04
CA ASN A 55 -1.73 -7.52 7.39
C ASN A 55 -0.43 -7.79 6.60
N LEU A 56 -0.41 -8.79 5.73
CA LEU A 56 0.69 -9.07 4.78
C LEU A 56 0.40 -8.63 3.35
N LEU A 57 -0.83 -8.18 3.08
CA LEU A 57 -1.18 -7.59 1.80
C LEU A 57 -0.56 -6.18 1.70
N PRO A 58 -0.36 -5.64 0.50
CA PRO A 58 0.06 -4.27 0.33
C PRO A 58 -1.05 -3.26 0.58
N GLN A 59 -0.65 -2.04 0.93
CA GLN A 59 -1.49 -0.86 0.73
C GLN A 59 -1.72 -0.70 -0.76
N LEU A 60 -2.98 -0.51 -1.14
CA LEU A 60 -3.36 -0.27 -2.53
C LEU A 60 -3.26 1.21 -2.87
N PRO A 61 -3.26 1.56 -4.17
CA PRO A 61 -3.35 2.95 -4.58
C PRO A 61 -4.54 3.66 -3.94
N LYS A 62 -4.44 4.97 -3.74
CA LYS A 62 -5.51 5.76 -3.11
C LYS A 62 -6.84 5.56 -3.85
N GLY A 63 -7.90 5.36 -3.07
CA GLY A 63 -9.23 5.04 -3.60
C GLY A 63 -9.38 3.61 -4.13
N TYR A 64 -8.43 2.72 -3.85
CA TYR A 64 -8.55 1.27 -4.00
C TYR A 64 -8.60 0.62 -2.62
N GLN A 65 -9.29 -0.51 -2.53
CA GLN A 65 -9.37 -1.30 -1.31
C GLN A 65 -9.40 -2.79 -1.63
N TRP A 66 -8.81 -3.56 -0.73
CA TRP A 66 -8.94 -5.02 -0.77
C TRP A 66 -10.38 -5.38 -0.43
N VAL A 67 -10.85 -6.47 -1.03
CA VAL A 67 -12.15 -7.05 -0.75
C VAL A 67 -12.00 -8.56 -0.67
N ARG A 68 -12.75 -9.20 0.20
CA ARG A 68 -12.74 -10.65 0.36
C ARG A 68 -14.13 -11.21 0.04
N SER A 69 -14.21 -12.09 -0.96
CA SER A 69 -15.42 -12.81 -1.35
C SER A 69 -15.13 -14.31 -1.41
N HIS A 70 -15.97 -15.14 -0.77
CA HIS A 70 -15.80 -16.60 -0.73
C HIS A 70 -14.38 -17.04 -0.33
N GLY A 71 -13.80 -16.36 0.66
CA GLY A 71 -12.44 -16.62 1.14
C GLY A 71 -11.31 -16.14 0.22
N LYS A 72 -11.62 -15.54 -0.93
CA LYS A 72 -10.65 -15.05 -1.92
C LYS A 72 -10.51 -13.53 -1.89
N TYR A 73 -9.29 -13.04 -1.98
CA TYR A 73 -8.96 -11.63 -2.09
C TYR A 73 -9.12 -11.13 -3.52
N GLY A 74 -9.76 -9.96 -3.64
CA GLY A 74 -9.85 -9.18 -4.85
C GLY A 74 -9.69 -7.69 -4.55
N MET A 75 -9.94 -6.87 -5.55
CA MET A 75 -9.86 -5.42 -5.41
C MET A 75 -11.14 -4.75 -5.90
N MET A 76 -11.46 -3.65 -5.26
CA MET A 76 -12.42 -2.67 -5.77
C MET A 76 -11.83 -1.28 -5.65
N ARG A 77 -12.40 -0.35 -6.40
CA ARG A 77 -12.01 1.06 -6.41
C ARG A 77 -13.21 1.96 -6.31
N HIS A 78 -13.04 3.16 -5.77
CA HIS A 78 -14.04 4.20 -5.90
C HIS A 78 -14.25 4.53 -7.39
N GLN A 79 -15.48 4.85 -7.77
CA GLN A 79 -15.87 5.09 -9.16
C GLN A 79 -15.11 6.25 -9.82
N ASP A 80 -14.69 7.24 -9.00
CA ASP A 80 -13.96 8.45 -9.40
C ASP A 80 -12.43 8.26 -9.36
N SER A 81 -11.93 7.14 -8.83
CA SER A 81 -10.50 6.81 -8.86
C SER A 81 -10.03 6.53 -10.29
N VAL A 82 -8.79 6.93 -10.59
CA VAL A 82 -8.12 6.57 -11.84
C VAL A 82 -8.05 5.05 -11.94
N GLU A 83 -8.39 4.52 -13.11
CA GLU A 83 -8.30 3.10 -13.36
C GLU A 83 -6.85 2.69 -13.67
N HIS A 84 -6.42 1.65 -12.96
CA HIS A 84 -5.11 1.05 -13.06
C HIS A 84 -5.23 -0.44 -13.36
N GLN A 85 -4.28 -0.96 -14.14
CA GLN A 85 -4.11 -2.39 -14.32
C GLN A 85 -3.40 -2.98 -13.09
N MET A 86 -4.08 -3.89 -12.38
CA MET A 86 -3.56 -4.52 -11.17
C MET A 86 -3.18 -5.97 -11.45
N GLU A 87 -1.97 -6.37 -11.03
CA GLU A 87 -1.45 -7.72 -11.23
C GLU A 87 -0.78 -8.26 -9.96
N VAL A 88 -0.96 -9.54 -9.66
CA VAL A 88 -0.25 -10.28 -8.61
C VAL A 88 0.49 -11.46 -9.23
N LEU A 89 1.80 -11.50 -9.01
CA LEU A 89 2.69 -12.57 -9.47
C LEU A 89 3.05 -13.41 -8.28
N ILE A 90 2.70 -14.70 -8.29
CA ILE A 90 2.96 -15.60 -7.17
C ILE A 90 4.04 -16.60 -7.58
N TYR A 91 5.11 -16.67 -6.79
CA TYR A 91 6.21 -17.61 -6.94
C TYR A 91 6.12 -18.69 -5.87
N GLY A 92 6.25 -19.95 -6.28
CA GLY A 92 6.05 -21.13 -5.44
C GLY A 92 4.70 -21.81 -5.70
N PRO A 93 4.19 -22.64 -4.77
CA PRO A 93 4.75 -22.86 -3.44
C PRO A 93 6.06 -23.66 -3.42
N ASP A 94 6.82 -23.51 -2.35
CA ASP A 94 7.92 -24.44 -2.03
C ASP A 94 7.41 -25.74 -1.37
N ALA A 95 8.32 -26.64 -1.01
CA ALA A 95 7.98 -27.91 -0.35
C ALA A 95 7.32 -27.74 1.04
N LYS A 96 7.39 -26.55 1.64
CA LYS A 96 6.75 -26.22 2.93
C LYS A 96 5.40 -25.52 2.74
N GLY A 97 4.97 -25.26 1.50
CA GLY A 97 3.76 -24.52 1.21
C GLY A 97 3.92 -23.01 1.39
N LEU A 98 5.14 -22.48 1.26
CA LEU A 98 5.42 -21.05 1.34
C LEU A 98 5.39 -20.44 -0.07
N ILE A 99 4.89 -19.22 -0.19
CA ILE A 99 4.83 -18.46 -1.44
C ILE A 99 5.48 -17.09 -1.28
N ASN A 100 6.11 -16.63 -2.35
CA ASN A 100 6.52 -15.24 -2.50
C ASN A 100 5.61 -14.57 -3.51
N PHE A 101 5.45 -13.25 -3.46
CA PHE A 101 4.67 -12.57 -4.50
C PHE A 101 5.09 -11.13 -4.73
N ILE A 102 4.76 -10.61 -5.91
CA ILE A 102 4.92 -9.21 -6.29
C ILE A 102 3.56 -8.67 -6.72
N CYS A 103 3.23 -7.46 -6.31
CA CYS A 103 2.07 -6.73 -6.83
C CYS A 103 2.55 -5.61 -7.77
N ARG A 104 1.85 -5.48 -8.89
CA ARG A 104 2.12 -4.46 -9.92
C ARG A 104 0.90 -3.60 -10.16
N ARG A 105 1.16 -2.33 -10.45
CA ARG A 105 0.21 -1.33 -10.91
C ARG A 105 0.73 -0.77 -12.22
N ASP A 106 -0.07 -0.84 -13.28
CA ASP A 106 0.31 -0.37 -14.63
C ASP A 106 1.68 -0.88 -15.06
N HIS A 107 1.92 -2.17 -14.81
CA HIS A 107 3.18 -2.85 -15.07
C HIS A 107 4.39 -2.39 -14.23
N VAL A 108 4.19 -1.57 -13.20
CA VAL A 108 5.24 -1.14 -12.26
C VAL A 108 5.07 -1.90 -10.94
N SER A 109 6.14 -2.56 -10.49
CA SER A 109 6.15 -3.27 -9.21
C SER A 109 6.15 -2.28 -8.06
N PHE A 110 5.14 -2.35 -7.20
CA PHE A 110 5.00 -1.45 -6.05
C PHE A 110 5.07 -2.19 -4.72
N PHE A 111 4.86 -3.51 -4.71
CA PHE A 111 5.01 -4.30 -3.51
C PHE A 111 5.62 -5.67 -3.80
N SER A 112 6.32 -6.20 -2.82
CA SER A 112 6.72 -7.60 -2.80
C SER A 112 6.76 -8.18 -1.41
N PHE A 113 6.56 -9.48 -1.30
CA PHE A 113 6.62 -10.24 -0.08
C PHE A 113 7.45 -11.51 -0.31
N ALA A 114 8.36 -11.81 0.62
CA ALA A 114 9.31 -12.90 0.46
C ALA A 114 9.69 -13.59 1.77
N HIS A 115 9.56 -14.92 1.79
CA HIS A 115 10.14 -15.78 2.81
C HIS A 115 11.62 -16.00 2.57
N THR A 116 12.43 -15.79 3.59
CA THR A 116 13.86 -16.06 3.54
C THR A 116 14.15 -17.57 3.62
N GLN A 117 15.29 -18.00 3.08
CA GLN A 117 15.77 -19.39 3.18
C GLN A 117 17.09 -19.49 3.96
N ASP A 118 17.29 -20.64 4.59
CA ASP A 118 18.50 -20.97 5.38
C ASP A 118 19.71 -21.37 4.50
N ILE A 119 19.57 -21.37 3.17
CA ILE A 119 20.61 -21.85 2.26
C ILE A 119 21.54 -20.70 1.84
N GLY A 120 22.83 -21.01 1.76
CA GLY A 120 23.85 -20.10 1.22
C GLY A 120 23.66 -19.77 -0.26
N ALA A 121 24.23 -18.64 -0.64
CA ALA A 121 24.28 -18.07 -1.99
C ALA A 121 24.44 -19.06 -3.16
N PRO A 122 23.58 -19.06 -4.20
CA PRO A 122 23.93 -19.66 -5.48
C PRO A 122 25.17 -18.97 -6.10
N VAL A 123 26.05 -19.77 -6.70
CA VAL A 123 27.38 -19.36 -7.19
C VAL A 123 27.33 -18.42 -8.42
N GLN A 124 26.22 -18.39 -9.17
CA GLN A 124 26.08 -17.51 -10.34
C GLN A 124 24.67 -16.88 -10.45
N ARG A 125 24.65 -15.56 -10.67
CA ARG A 125 23.42 -14.78 -10.92
C ARG A 125 23.30 -14.47 -12.42
N ARG A 126 22.14 -14.75 -13.02
CA ARG A 126 21.81 -14.33 -14.40
C ARG A 126 20.75 -13.25 -14.32
N TYR A 127 21.10 -12.04 -14.74
CA TYR A 127 20.23 -10.89 -14.69
C TYR A 127 19.62 -10.60 -16.08
N PRO A 128 18.34 -10.17 -16.18
CA PRO A 128 17.69 -9.96 -17.47
C PRO A 128 18.16 -8.65 -18.13
N LEU A 129 18.60 -7.69 -17.32
CA LEU A 129 19.03 -6.37 -17.76
C LEU A 129 20.39 -6.00 -17.18
N THR A 130 21.17 -5.24 -17.96
CA THR A 130 22.45 -4.69 -17.52
C THR A 130 22.25 -3.57 -16.50
N SER A 131 23.24 -3.32 -15.63
CA SER A 131 23.16 -2.21 -14.67
C SER A 131 22.90 -0.86 -15.34
N LYS A 132 23.41 -0.64 -16.57
CA LYS A 132 23.18 0.61 -17.32
C LYS A 132 21.70 0.93 -17.52
N ALA A 133 20.84 -0.07 -17.62
CA ALA A 133 19.39 0.13 -17.77
C ALA A 133 18.76 0.82 -16.56
N TYR A 134 19.34 0.64 -15.36
CA TYR A 134 18.82 1.20 -14.10
C TYR A 134 19.53 2.48 -13.67
N LYS A 135 20.33 3.11 -14.55
CA LYS A 135 20.87 4.44 -14.26
C LYS A 135 19.75 5.46 -14.31
N VAL A 136 19.59 6.23 -13.24
CA VAL A 136 18.69 7.39 -13.16
C VAL A 136 19.39 8.58 -13.81
N THR A 137 18.72 9.22 -14.76
CA THR A 137 19.27 10.40 -15.44
C THR A 137 19.46 11.55 -14.44
N GLY A 138 20.59 12.27 -14.53
CA GLY A 138 20.89 13.40 -13.65
C GLY A 138 21.73 13.06 -12.41
N PHE A 139 21.94 11.77 -12.10
CA PHE A 139 22.85 11.36 -11.03
C PHE A 139 24.31 11.26 -11.51
N ASP A 140 25.25 11.73 -10.68
CA ASP A 140 26.68 11.62 -10.96
C ASP A 140 27.23 10.23 -10.55
N TYR A 141 27.19 9.30 -11.49
CA TYR A 141 27.77 7.96 -11.32
C TYR A 141 29.31 7.90 -11.42
N THR A 142 30.00 9.04 -11.63
CA THR A 142 31.47 9.09 -11.59
C THR A 142 32.00 9.12 -10.15
N HIS A 143 31.20 9.64 -9.23
CA HIS A 143 31.53 9.66 -7.80
C HIS A 143 31.48 8.25 -7.19
N THR A 144 32.48 7.92 -6.37
CA THR A 144 32.68 6.56 -5.82
C THR A 144 31.50 6.04 -5.01
N LYS A 145 30.76 6.94 -4.33
CA LYS A 145 29.53 6.63 -3.57
C LYS A 145 28.43 6.00 -4.41
N PHE A 146 28.36 6.30 -5.71
CA PHE A 146 27.27 5.87 -6.61
C PHE A 146 27.70 4.82 -7.65
N LYS A 147 28.96 4.37 -7.60
CA LYS A 147 29.61 3.62 -8.68
C LYS A 147 29.19 2.14 -8.77
N HIS A 148 28.62 1.55 -7.71
CA HIS A 148 28.69 0.08 -7.51
C HIS A 148 27.37 -0.70 -7.42
N HIS A 149 26.19 -0.09 -7.31
CA HIS A 149 24.91 -0.80 -7.40
C HIS A 149 23.78 0.19 -7.69
N ILE A 150 23.06 -0.03 -8.78
CA ILE A 150 21.96 0.84 -9.25
C ILE A 150 20.70 0.05 -9.60
N ARG A 151 20.76 -1.27 -9.44
CA ARG A 151 19.67 -2.20 -9.75
C ARG A 151 19.33 -2.96 -8.48
N GLY A 152 18.12 -2.78 -8.00
CA GLY A 152 17.57 -3.53 -6.90
C GLY A 152 16.67 -4.66 -7.33
N HIS A 153 16.42 -5.56 -6.39
CA HIS A 153 15.39 -6.58 -6.49
C HIS A 153 14.23 -6.21 -5.59
N MET A 154 13.00 -6.48 -5.99
CA MET A 154 11.87 -6.49 -5.07
C MET A 154 12.04 -7.69 -4.13
N ILE A 155 12.36 -8.86 -4.70
CA ILE A 155 12.67 -10.10 -3.99
C ILE A 155 14.08 -10.56 -4.39
N ASP A 156 15.01 -10.60 -3.43
CA ASP A 156 16.29 -11.27 -3.66
C ASP A 156 16.11 -12.79 -3.44
N HIS A 157 15.85 -13.51 -4.53
CA HIS A 157 15.63 -14.97 -4.49
C HIS A 157 16.89 -15.79 -4.23
N HIS A 158 18.04 -15.14 -4.10
CA HIS A 158 19.20 -15.73 -3.47
C HIS A 158 18.93 -16.01 -1.98
N ASP A 159 18.23 -15.10 -1.33
CA ASP A 159 17.95 -15.14 0.10
C ASP A 159 16.54 -15.63 0.40
N SER A 160 15.72 -15.93 -0.62
CA SER A 160 14.33 -16.39 -0.48
C SER A 160 14.10 -17.82 -0.96
N ILE A 161 12.94 -18.39 -0.64
CA ILE A 161 12.49 -19.69 -1.21
C ILE A 161 12.55 -19.72 -2.75
N LEU A 162 12.84 -20.89 -3.32
CA LEU A 162 13.23 -21.11 -4.73
C LEU A 162 12.23 -21.95 -5.55
N ARG A 163 12.05 -21.55 -6.83
CA ARG A 163 11.50 -22.23 -8.06
C ARG A 163 10.02 -21.93 -8.42
N ILE A 164 9.61 -21.87 -9.71
CA ILE A 164 10.15 -22.41 -10.98
C ILE A 164 10.39 -21.30 -12.06
N TRP A 165 9.91 -20.08 -11.85
CA TRP A 165 10.47 -18.91 -12.53
C TRP A 165 11.83 -18.56 -11.93
N ASN A 166 12.86 -18.43 -12.76
CA ASN A 166 14.05 -17.71 -12.34
C ASN A 166 13.64 -16.23 -12.30
N SER A 167 13.04 -15.79 -11.21
CA SER A 167 12.66 -14.39 -10.97
C SER A 167 13.88 -13.45 -10.99
N SER A 168 15.09 -14.00 -10.78
CA SER A 168 16.33 -13.27 -11.09
C SER A 168 16.53 -13.02 -12.60
N SER A 169 15.71 -13.62 -13.45
CA SER A 169 15.56 -13.33 -14.88
C SER A 169 14.20 -12.73 -15.23
N ASP A 170 13.29 -12.58 -14.26
CA ASP A 170 12.05 -11.83 -14.45
C ASP A 170 12.34 -10.34 -14.28
N ILE A 171 12.25 -9.59 -15.36
CA ILE A 171 12.42 -8.13 -15.37
C ILE A 171 11.50 -7.41 -14.39
N ARG A 172 10.33 -7.97 -14.07
CA ARG A 172 9.32 -7.41 -13.17
C ARG A 172 9.76 -7.43 -11.71
N ASN A 173 10.73 -8.28 -11.35
CA ASN A 173 11.32 -8.31 -10.01
C ASN A 173 12.35 -7.18 -9.78
N TYR A 174 12.61 -6.33 -10.77
CA TYR A 174 13.66 -5.33 -10.67
C TYR A 174 13.09 -3.92 -10.53
N THR A 175 13.63 -3.19 -9.56
CA THR A 175 13.36 -1.77 -9.33
C THR A 175 14.68 -1.00 -9.32
N PRO A 176 14.71 0.29 -9.71
CA PRO A 176 15.88 1.12 -9.48
C PRO A 176 16.21 1.10 -7.99
N GLU A 177 17.48 0.92 -7.64
CA GLU A 177 17.94 0.99 -6.25
C GLU A 177 18.46 2.39 -5.97
N ALA A 178 18.27 2.89 -4.74
CA ALA A 178 18.88 4.14 -4.31
C ALA A 178 20.36 4.09 -4.68
N PRO A 179 20.91 5.08 -5.40
CA PRO A 179 22.25 4.98 -5.97
C PRO A 179 23.33 4.96 -4.88
N ILE A 180 22.96 5.13 -3.62
CA ILE A 180 23.84 5.07 -2.46
C ILE A 180 24.00 3.60 -2.06
N TYR A 181 25.25 3.12 -2.13
CA TYR A 181 25.66 1.75 -1.77
C TYR A 181 25.04 1.22 -0.48
N GLU A 182 24.77 2.09 0.49
CA GLU A 182 24.36 1.71 1.84
C GLU A 182 22.95 1.13 1.93
N TRP A 183 22.03 1.30 0.97
CA TRP A 183 20.73 0.61 1.06
C TRP A 183 20.84 -0.88 0.71
N GLY A 184 20.90 -1.21 -0.59
CA GLY A 184 20.80 -2.60 -1.06
C GLY A 184 21.95 -3.47 -0.58
N MET A 185 23.20 -3.01 -0.77
CA MET A 185 24.41 -3.78 -0.43
C MET A 185 24.88 -3.60 1.02
N GLY A 186 24.33 -2.60 1.73
CA GLY A 186 24.61 -2.31 3.14
C GLY A 186 23.49 -2.79 4.06
N ILE A 187 22.56 -1.90 4.37
CA ILE A 187 21.48 -2.05 5.35
C ILE A 187 20.58 -3.23 5.01
N ARG A 188 19.97 -3.25 3.81
CA ARG A 188 19.02 -4.31 3.42
C ARG A 188 19.66 -5.69 3.47
N ARG A 189 20.88 -5.83 2.93
CA ARG A 189 21.63 -7.09 2.97
C ARG A 189 21.83 -7.58 4.41
N LEU A 190 22.15 -6.68 5.34
CA LEU A 190 22.35 -7.03 6.75
C LEU A 190 21.03 -7.41 7.43
N ILE A 191 19.93 -6.68 7.15
CA ILE A 191 18.58 -7.04 7.61
C ILE A 191 18.21 -8.45 7.15
N THR A 192 18.37 -8.75 5.85
CA THR A 192 18.06 -10.07 5.31
C THR A 192 18.97 -11.16 5.87
N ALA A 193 20.22 -10.85 6.23
CA ALA A 193 21.09 -11.79 6.94
C ALA A 193 20.58 -12.10 8.36
N ASP A 194 20.17 -11.09 9.13
CA ASP A 194 19.56 -11.27 10.46
C ASP A 194 18.28 -12.11 10.36
N LEU A 195 17.43 -11.84 9.37
CA LEU A 195 16.17 -12.59 9.16
C LEU A 195 16.40 -14.07 8.87
N ARG A 196 17.42 -14.42 8.08
CA ARG A 196 17.78 -15.82 7.82
C ARG A 196 18.26 -16.55 9.06
N ALA A 197 18.92 -15.84 9.98
CA ALA A 197 19.44 -16.41 11.21
C ALA A 197 18.34 -16.70 12.26
N LEU A 198 17.10 -16.25 12.04
CA LEU A 198 15.98 -16.50 12.94
C LEU A 198 15.58 -17.98 12.92
N ALA A 199 15.25 -18.50 14.10
CA ALA A 199 14.63 -19.82 14.22
C ALA A 199 13.33 -19.85 13.41
N HIS A 200 13.21 -20.83 12.51
CA HIS A 200 12.10 -21.04 11.56
C HIS A 200 12.05 -20.10 10.33
N GLY A 201 13.04 -19.21 10.19
CA GLY A 201 13.19 -18.32 9.05
C GLY A 201 12.46 -16.97 9.23
N GLY A 202 12.98 -15.95 8.55
CA GLY A 202 12.39 -14.62 8.52
C GLY A 202 11.67 -14.32 7.20
N VAL A 203 10.96 -13.22 7.18
CA VAL A 203 10.20 -12.71 6.04
C VAL A 203 10.45 -11.22 5.92
N TYR A 204 10.46 -10.71 4.69
CA TYR A 204 10.38 -9.28 4.46
C TYR A 204 9.33 -8.96 3.40
N ALA A 205 8.74 -7.79 3.53
CA ALA A 205 7.95 -7.17 2.48
C ALA A 205 8.51 -5.79 2.15
N GLN A 206 8.51 -5.42 0.88
CA GLN A 206 8.96 -4.13 0.41
C GLN A 206 7.82 -3.41 -0.30
N TYR A 207 7.52 -2.19 0.11
CA TYR A 207 6.57 -1.29 -0.54
C TYR A 207 7.32 -0.08 -1.10
N ASN A 208 7.10 0.21 -2.38
CA ASN A 208 7.66 1.35 -3.08
C ASN A 208 6.55 2.39 -3.32
N SER A 209 6.71 3.57 -2.74
CA SER A 209 5.89 4.73 -3.09
C SER A 209 6.50 5.45 -4.29
N TYR A 210 5.65 5.94 -5.18
CA TYR A 210 6.07 6.71 -6.35
C TYR A 210 5.31 8.04 -6.38
N GLU A 211 6.02 9.12 -6.70
CA GLU A 211 5.41 10.40 -7.04
C GLU A 211 4.50 10.27 -8.28
N LEU A 212 3.67 11.28 -8.52
CA LEU A 212 2.84 11.37 -9.73
C LEU A 212 3.68 11.43 -11.00
N ASN A 213 4.82 12.14 -10.96
CA ASN A 213 5.77 12.28 -12.06
C ASN A 213 7.15 11.80 -11.62
N PRO A 214 7.33 10.48 -11.40
CA PRO A 214 8.54 9.97 -10.81
C PRO A 214 9.72 10.17 -11.75
N LEU A 215 10.92 10.31 -11.17
CA LEU A 215 12.15 10.15 -11.92
C LEU A 215 12.14 8.81 -12.64
N LYS A 216 12.84 8.73 -13.78
CA LYS A 216 12.92 7.52 -14.58
C LYS A 216 14.37 7.14 -14.83
N THR A 217 14.61 5.84 -14.89
CA THR A 217 15.88 5.29 -15.36
C THR A 217 16.01 5.43 -16.87
N ALA A 218 17.21 5.13 -17.40
CA ALA A 218 17.52 5.19 -18.83
C ALA A 218 16.61 4.30 -19.70
N ASN A 219 16.05 3.22 -19.15
CA ASN A 219 15.06 2.36 -19.83
C ASN A 219 13.60 2.75 -19.54
N GLY A 220 13.35 3.88 -18.87
CA GLY A 220 12.02 4.38 -18.57
C GLY A 220 11.36 3.80 -17.32
N THR A 221 12.04 2.94 -16.54
CA THR A 221 11.49 2.41 -15.28
C THR A 221 11.33 3.54 -14.25
N PRO A 222 10.14 3.70 -13.63
CA PRO A 222 9.95 4.66 -12.55
C PRO A 222 10.85 4.38 -11.36
N VAL A 223 11.35 5.46 -10.76
CA VAL A 223 12.17 5.44 -9.56
C VAL A 223 11.27 5.69 -8.34
N PRO A 224 11.31 4.84 -7.31
CA PRO A 224 10.58 5.08 -6.07
C PRO A 224 10.99 6.40 -5.42
N GLU A 225 10.05 7.06 -4.75
CA GLU A 225 10.33 8.21 -3.88
C GLU A 225 10.70 7.72 -2.47
N HIS A 226 9.94 6.75 -1.96
CA HIS A 226 10.12 6.12 -0.66
C HIS A 226 10.10 4.61 -0.76
N ILE A 227 10.84 3.96 0.12
CA ILE A 227 10.86 2.51 0.29
C ILE A 227 10.56 2.20 1.75
N ARG A 228 9.49 1.42 1.98
CA ARG A 228 9.19 0.80 3.26
C ARG A 228 9.57 -0.68 3.20
N LEU A 229 10.41 -1.14 4.12
CA LEU A 229 10.78 -2.53 4.29
C LEU A 229 10.24 -3.04 5.63
N PHE A 230 9.19 -3.84 5.53
CA PHE A 230 8.56 -4.55 6.62
C PHE A 230 9.30 -5.85 6.87
N THR A 231 9.54 -6.19 8.13
CA THR A 231 10.22 -7.44 8.48
C THR A 231 9.42 -8.23 9.51
N TYR A 232 9.43 -9.56 9.37
CA TYR A 232 8.64 -10.45 10.20
C TYR A 232 9.43 -11.71 10.55
N GLN A 233 9.16 -12.27 11.72
CA GLN A 233 9.47 -13.67 12.03
C GLN A 233 8.33 -14.56 11.52
N CYS A 234 8.66 -15.65 10.84
CA CYS A 234 7.67 -16.63 10.38
C CYS A 234 7.79 -17.93 11.17
N ASN A 235 6.74 -18.26 11.92
CA ASN A 235 6.63 -19.51 12.65
C ASN A 235 5.77 -20.49 11.83
N VAL A 236 6.45 -21.42 11.16
CA VAL A 236 5.81 -22.50 10.39
C VAL A 236 5.47 -23.66 11.32
N GLN A 237 4.19 -23.95 11.49
CA GLN A 237 3.71 -25.10 12.26
C GLN A 237 3.07 -26.11 11.30
N ILE A 238 3.42 -27.39 11.45
CA ILE A 238 2.81 -28.48 10.67
C ILE A 238 1.97 -29.30 11.65
N ASN A 239 0.67 -29.36 11.42
CA ASN A 239 -0.23 -30.13 12.28
C ASN A 239 -0.13 -31.64 11.98
N THR A 240 -0.75 -32.47 12.83
CA THR A 240 -0.74 -33.94 12.69
C THR A 240 -1.41 -34.47 11.41
N ALA A 241 -2.21 -33.64 10.73
CA ALA A 241 -2.81 -33.95 9.44
C ALA A 241 -1.92 -33.53 8.25
N GLY A 242 -0.75 -32.94 8.51
CA GLY A 242 0.18 -32.47 7.48
C GLY A 242 -0.13 -31.07 6.94
N ASN A 243 -1.07 -30.33 7.54
CA ASN A 243 -1.37 -28.96 7.12
C ASN A 243 -0.38 -27.99 7.77
N THR A 244 0.16 -27.10 6.95
CA THR A 244 1.02 -26.02 7.40
C THR A 244 0.20 -24.79 7.80
N THR A 245 0.44 -24.24 8.99
CA THR A 245 -0.04 -22.93 9.41
C THR A 245 1.15 -22.00 9.65
N ASN A 246 1.09 -20.80 9.08
CA ASN A 246 2.15 -19.81 9.15
C ASN A 246 1.71 -18.64 10.03
N ASN A 247 2.43 -18.40 11.13
CA ASN A 247 2.20 -17.25 12.00
C ASN A 247 3.31 -16.21 11.77
N TYR A 248 2.91 -14.94 11.59
CA TYR A 248 3.84 -13.85 11.29
C TYR A 248 3.87 -12.85 12.43
N HIS A 249 5.05 -12.57 12.94
CA HIS A 249 5.26 -11.58 14.00
C HIS A 249 6.10 -10.43 13.45
N SER A 250 5.53 -9.22 13.46
CA SER A 250 6.22 -7.99 13.09
C SER A 250 7.48 -7.77 13.92
N LEU A 251 8.59 -7.41 13.25
CA LEU A 251 9.88 -7.11 13.88
C LEU A 251 10.17 -5.61 13.71
N ASP A 252 10.82 -5.24 12.62
CA ASP A 252 11.22 -3.86 12.30
C ASP A 252 10.45 -3.34 11.07
N LEU A 253 10.14 -2.05 11.05
CA LEU A 253 9.65 -1.30 9.90
C LEU A 253 10.69 -0.25 9.52
N PHE A 254 11.49 -0.52 8.49
CA PHE A 254 12.42 0.47 7.94
C PHE A 254 11.69 1.32 6.90
N HIS A 255 11.87 2.64 6.94
CA HIS A 255 11.26 3.55 5.99
C HIS A 255 12.31 4.56 5.54
N ILE A 256 12.68 4.60 4.27
CA ILE A 256 13.71 5.51 3.75
C ILE A 256 13.22 6.27 2.51
N SER A 257 13.76 7.47 2.27
CA SER A 257 13.62 8.11 0.96
C SER A 257 14.68 7.60 -0.02
N TYR A 258 14.35 7.49 -1.30
CA TYR A 258 15.23 6.96 -2.32
C TYR A 258 16.51 7.78 -2.51
N SER A 259 16.39 9.10 -2.37
CA SER A 259 17.52 10.05 -2.48
C SER A 259 18.21 10.32 -1.14
N GLU A 260 17.75 9.70 -0.04
CA GLU A 260 18.25 9.97 1.30
C GLU A 260 19.75 9.66 1.42
N PRO A 261 20.59 10.61 1.89
CA PRO A 261 21.99 10.34 2.13
C PRO A 261 22.17 9.39 3.33
N LEU A 262 22.20 8.08 3.07
CA LEU A 262 22.46 7.09 4.11
C LEU A 262 23.90 7.21 4.62
N GLU A 263 24.04 7.41 5.93
CA GLU A 263 25.33 7.50 6.61
C GLU A 263 25.91 6.11 6.85
N LYS A 264 27.24 6.00 6.74
CA LYS A 264 27.95 4.75 7.01
C LYS A 264 28.58 4.83 8.40
N PRO A 265 27.99 4.20 9.43
CA PRO A 265 28.60 4.17 10.75
C PRO A 265 29.85 3.28 10.75
N ALA A 266 30.55 3.27 11.89
CA ALA A 266 31.68 2.36 12.10
C ALA A 266 31.31 0.90 11.82
N ARG A 267 32.29 0.12 11.33
CA ARG A 267 32.09 -1.28 10.93
C ARG A 267 31.47 -2.09 12.05
N GLY A 268 30.42 -2.85 11.74
CA GLY A 268 29.69 -3.69 12.71
C GLY A 268 28.48 -3.00 13.37
N LYS A 269 28.31 -1.68 13.20
CA LYS A 269 27.17 -0.93 13.78
C LYS A 269 26.12 -0.49 12.76
N VAL A 270 26.24 -0.94 11.51
CA VAL A 270 25.37 -0.50 10.41
C VAL A 270 23.89 -0.79 10.70
N LEU A 271 23.58 -1.97 11.23
CA LEU A 271 22.20 -2.37 11.47
C LEU A 271 21.60 -1.72 12.73
N GLU A 272 22.40 -1.60 13.80
CA GLU A 272 22.02 -0.84 15.01
C GLU A 272 21.68 0.62 14.63
N HIS A 273 22.60 1.29 13.93
CA HIS A 273 22.38 2.64 13.42
C HIS A 273 21.15 2.73 12.52
N ALA A 274 20.92 1.74 11.64
CA ALA A 274 19.75 1.73 10.79
C ALA A 274 18.44 1.61 11.58
N ARG A 275 18.40 0.80 12.63
CA ARG A 275 17.23 0.70 13.51
C ARG A 275 16.98 2.03 14.24
N ASP A 276 18.03 2.67 14.72
CA ASP A 276 17.92 3.94 15.46
C ASP A 276 17.50 5.13 14.58
N ASN A 277 17.86 5.12 13.29
CA ASN A 277 17.72 6.30 12.42
C ASN A 277 16.69 6.11 11.29
N TYR A 278 16.41 4.88 10.89
CA TYR A 278 15.63 4.55 9.70
C TYR A 278 14.39 3.69 9.98
N CYS A 279 14.07 3.39 11.24
CA CYS A 279 12.83 2.72 11.62
C CYS A 279 11.68 3.69 11.97
N SER A 280 10.47 3.25 11.67
CA SER A 280 9.23 3.77 12.26
C SER A 280 8.61 2.72 13.19
N ASP A 281 7.71 3.14 14.05
CA ASP A 281 6.84 2.24 14.79
C ASP A 281 5.86 1.55 13.83
N TRP A 282 5.50 0.30 14.13
CA TRP A 282 4.49 -0.44 13.37
C TRP A 282 3.10 0.22 13.40
N GLU A 283 2.85 1.11 14.35
CA GLU A 283 1.62 1.88 14.41
C GLU A 283 1.55 3.01 13.36
N SER A 284 2.69 3.37 12.75
CA SER A 284 2.72 4.27 11.59
C SER A 284 2.69 3.51 10.26
N ALA A 285 2.69 2.16 10.30
CA ALA A 285 2.57 1.34 9.13
C ALA A 285 1.21 1.56 8.43
N PRO A 286 1.15 1.46 7.09
CA PRO A 286 -0.13 1.39 6.39
C PRO A 286 -0.99 0.25 6.92
N ILE A 287 -2.25 0.54 7.26
CA ILE A 287 -3.18 -0.49 7.70
C ILE A 287 -3.91 -1.08 6.50
N ILE A 288 -3.95 -2.41 6.46
CA ILE A 288 -4.70 -3.16 5.46
C ILE A 288 -5.89 -3.83 6.11
N PHE A 289 -7.05 -3.59 5.52
CA PHE A 289 -8.26 -4.34 5.78
C PHE A 289 -8.83 -4.79 4.44
N ALA A 290 -9.50 -5.93 4.44
CA ALA A 290 -10.38 -6.29 3.33
C ALA A 290 -11.81 -5.89 3.69
N TYR A 291 -12.52 -5.27 2.74
CA TYR A 291 -13.96 -5.15 2.82
C TYR A 291 -14.58 -6.54 2.70
N GLU A 292 -15.55 -6.83 3.56
CA GLU A 292 -16.32 -8.07 3.54
C GLU A 292 -17.80 -7.73 3.66
N GLN A 293 -18.61 -8.21 2.72
CA GLN A 293 -20.05 -7.95 2.72
C GLN A 293 -20.71 -8.49 4.02
N GLU A 294 -20.20 -9.59 4.56
CA GLU A 294 -20.69 -10.20 5.80
C GLU A 294 -20.31 -9.43 7.07
N SER A 295 -19.33 -8.52 6.99
CA SER A 295 -18.97 -7.67 8.14
C SER A 295 -20.14 -6.79 8.52
N SER A 296 -20.47 -6.73 9.82
CA SER A 296 -21.48 -5.81 10.32
C SER A 296 -21.06 -4.35 10.13
N ASP A 297 -22.03 -3.45 9.99
CA ASP A 297 -21.78 -2.00 9.91
C ASP A 297 -21.03 -1.49 11.14
N ARG A 298 -21.26 -2.08 12.32
CA ARG A 298 -20.48 -1.77 13.52
C ARG A 298 -19.01 -2.14 13.36
N ALA A 299 -18.70 -3.31 12.80
CA ALA A 299 -17.32 -3.77 12.62
C ALA A 299 -16.55 -2.87 11.65
N LEU A 300 -17.16 -2.52 10.50
CA LEU A 300 -16.58 -1.60 9.53
C LEU A 300 -16.28 -0.22 10.15
N ARG A 301 -17.20 0.32 10.95
CA ARG A 301 -17.00 1.59 11.67
C ARG A 301 -15.90 1.54 12.71
N LEU A 302 -15.79 0.42 13.43
CA LEU A 302 -14.69 0.24 14.39
C LEU A 302 -13.33 0.21 13.69
N ARG A 303 -13.25 -0.35 12.47
CA ARG A 303 -12.03 -0.31 11.64
C ARG A 303 -11.68 1.12 11.24
N GLY A 304 -12.64 1.88 10.68
CA GLY A 304 -12.46 3.29 10.33
C GLY A 304 -11.95 4.15 11.49
N ARG A 305 -12.58 4.01 12.67
CA ARG A 305 -12.14 4.70 13.91
C ARG A 305 -10.76 4.26 14.38
N HIS A 306 -10.39 2.99 14.20
CA HIS A 306 -9.05 2.52 14.55
C HIS A 306 -7.99 3.17 13.68
N ILE A 307 -8.20 3.23 12.36
CA ILE A 307 -7.30 3.89 11.41
C ILE A 307 -7.12 5.37 11.76
N GLN A 308 -8.22 6.05 12.07
CA GLN A 308 -8.18 7.46 12.46
C GLN A 308 -7.40 7.69 13.77
N LYS A 309 -7.62 6.82 14.77
CA LYS A 309 -6.84 6.88 16.02
C LYS A 309 -5.35 6.69 15.77
N GLN A 310 -4.97 5.81 14.84
CA GLN A 310 -3.57 5.67 14.45
C GLN A 310 -3.04 6.94 13.77
N ALA A 311 -3.78 7.52 12.83
CA ALA A 311 -3.42 8.79 12.20
C ALA A 311 -3.14 9.88 13.26
N PHE A 312 -4.04 10.03 14.24
CA PHE A 312 -3.84 10.98 15.35
C PHE A 312 -2.66 10.66 16.27
N ARG A 313 -2.29 9.38 16.43
CA ARG A 313 -1.11 9.02 17.23
C ARG A 313 0.17 9.37 16.49
N VAL A 314 0.21 9.16 15.17
CA VAL A 314 1.32 9.59 14.32
C VAL A 314 1.48 11.11 14.37
N SER A 315 0.40 11.87 14.15
CA SER A 315 0.47 13.34 14.11
C SER A 315 0.87 13.98 15.44
N ASN A 316 0.47 13.38 16.57
CA ASN A 316 0.82 13.87 17.90
C ASN A 316 2.15 13.30 18.44
N GLY A 317 2.90 12.53 17.65
CA GLY A 317 4.17 11.92 18.06
C GLY A 317 4.06 10.78 19.09
N ASN A 318 2.86 10.23 19.29
CA ASN A 318 2.62 9.06 20.15
C ASN A 318 2.96 7.72 19.46
N ALA A 319 3.18 7.75 18.14
CA ALA A 319 3.75 6.67 17.35
C ALA A 319 4.90 7.29 16.53
N ALA A 320 6.11 6.76 16.68
CA ALA A 320 7.27 7.27 15.97
C ALA A 320 7.11 7.02 14.46
N SER A 321 7.11 8.08 13.67
CA SER A 321 7.17 8.02 12.22
C SER A 321 8.30 8.91 11.72
N ARG A 322 9.07 8.40 10.74
CA ARG A 322 10.05 9.20 10.02
C ARG A 322 9.45 10.22 9.06
N PHE A 323 8.21 9.98 8.62
CA PHE A 323 7.51 10.79 7.63
C PHE A 323 6.10 11.07 8.14
N VAL A 324 6.03 11.82 9.25
CA VAL A 324 4.80 12.10 10.01
C VAL A 324 3.69 12.60 9.08
N ASP A 325 3.97 13.60 8.25
CA ASP A 325 2.96 14.21 7.37
C ASP A 325 2.43 13.20 6.34
N GLN A 326 3.32 12.41 5.74
CA GLN A 326 2.97 11.39 4.75
C GLN A 326 2.19 10.23 5.37
N ASP A 327 2.64 9.69 6.50
CA ASP A 327 1.99 8.58 7.19
C ASP A 327 0.62 9.02 7.75
N PHE A 328 0.53 10.23 8.33
CA PHE A 328 -0.74 10.83 8.76
C PHE A 328 -1.71 10.98 7.59
N TYR A 329 -1.22 11.51 6.47
CA TYR A 329 -1.99 11.71 5.26
C TYR A 329 -2.49 10.37 4.68
N ASP A 330 -1.61 9.38 4.50
CA ASP A 330 -1.95 8.05 3.99
C ASP A 330 -3.02 7.37 4.87
N LEU A 331 -2.85 7.41 6.19
CA LEU A 331 -3.81 6.85 7.14
C LEU A 331 -5.16 7.60 7.10
N SER A 332 -5.13 8.93 6.95
CA SER A 332 -6.35 9.75 6.86
C SER A 332 -7.14 9.44 5.58
N CYS A 333 -6.45 9.29 4.45
CA CYS A 333 -7.05 8.85 3.19
C CYS A 333 -7.68 7.46 3.31
N ILE A 334 -6.95 6.49 3.88
CA ILE A 334 -7.50 5.14 4.14
C ILE A 334 -8.74 5.23 5.04
N ALA A 335 -8.71 6.01 6.12
CA ALA A 335 -9.87 6.19 7.00
C ALA A 335 -11.09 6.76 6.23
N GLY A 336 -10.87 7.69 5.30
CA GLY A 336 -11.91 8.23 4.41
C GLY A 336 -12.51 7.18 3.46
N ASP A 337 -11.70 6.22 3.01
CA ASP A 337 -12.15 5.10 2.16
C ASP A 337 -12.98 4.06 2.93
N TYR A 338 -12.74 3.90 4.24
CA TYR A 338 -13.48 2.92 5.08
C TYR A 338 -14.78 3.43 5.68
N GLU A 339 -14.89 4.74 5.93
CA GLU A 339 -16.06 5.28 6.60
C GLU A 339 -17.11 5.76 5.61
N PHE A 340 -18.10 4.89 5.42
CA PHE A 340 -19.38 5.25 4.80
C PHE A 340 -20.26 6.13 5.69
N GLU A 341 -19.85 6.60 6.88
CA GLU A 341 -20.73 7.43 7.73
C GLU A 341 -20.29 8.89 7.90
N GLN A 342 -19.07 9.27 7.49
CA GLN A 342 -18.55 10.62 7.75
C GLN A 342 -18.01 11.30 6.50
N CYS A 343 -18.83 12.14 5.88
CA CYS A 343 -18.42 13.04 4.80
C CYS A 343 -17.22 13.90 5.22
N SER A 344 -17.24 14.37 6.47
CA SER A 344 -16.18 15.20 7.07
C SER A 344 -14.77 14.65 6.81
N ARG A 345 -14.55 13.35 6.98
CA ARG A 345 -13.22 12.77 6.83
C ARG A 345 -12.76 12.70 5.38
N ARG A 346 -13.66 12.35 4.46
CA ARG A 346 -13.35 12.40 3.03
C ARG A 346 -13.03 13.83 2.62
N LEU A 347 -13.79 14.81 3.11
CA LEU A 347 -13.51 16.20 2.83
C LEU A 347 -12.15 16.65 3.37
N SER A 348 -11.83 16.34 4.63
CA SER A 348 -10.51 16.60 5.21
C SER A 348 -9.39 15.90 4.44
N ALA A 349 -9.58 14.64 4.01
CA ALA A 349 -8.61 13.93 3.17
C ALA A 349 -8.40 14.61 1.80
N GLY A 350 -9.44 15.22 1.24
CA GLY A 350 -9.34 16.03 0.02
C GLY A 350 -8.54 17.31 0.23
N ILE A 351 -8.79 18.02 1.33
CA ILE A 351 -8.03 19.21 1.73
C ILE A 351 -6.55 18.87 1.93
N LEU A 352 -6.25 17.83 2.73
CA LEU A 352 -4.88 17.36 2.93
C LEU A 352 -4.22 16.93 1.62
N SER A 353 -4.97 16.30 0.70
CA SER A 353 -4.44 15.94 -0.63
C SER A 353 -4.03 17.17 -1.45
N HIS A 354 -4.71 18.30 -1.27
CA HIS A 354 -4.38 19.55 -1.96
C HIS A 354 -3.08 20.13 -1.41
N GLU A 355 -2.91 20.12 -0.09
CA GLU A 355 -1.68 20.56 0.58
C GLU A 355 -0.46 19.74 0.14
N GLN A 356 -0.68 18.47 -0.21
CA GLN A 356 0.33 17.57 -0.80
C GLN A 356 0.44 17.68 -2.33
N ASN A 357 -0.11 18.73 -2.95
CA ASN A 357 -0.12 18.98 -4.39
C ASN A 357 -0.68 17.82 -5.23
N CYS A 358 -1.64 17.06 -4.69
CA CYS A 358 -2.23 15.92 -5.37
C CYS A 358 -3.66 16.20 -5.84
N GLN A 359 -3.78 17.05 -6.86
CA GLN A 359 -5.05 17.57 -7.38
C GLN A 359 -6.07 16.47 -7.74
N VAL A 360 -5.62 15.35 -8.31
CA VAL A 360 -6.50 14.21 -8.64
C VAL A 360 -7.17 13.66 -7.38
N HIS A 361 -6.43 13.50 -6.29
CA HIS A 361 -6.99 12.99 -5.03
C HIS A 361 -7.81 14.04 -4.30
N THR A 362 -7.42 15.32 -4.36
CA THR A 362 -8.24 16.43 -3.88
C THR A 362 -9.63 16.39 -4.49
N VAL A 363 -9.71 16.40 -5.82
CA VAL A 363 -10.97 16.37 -6.56
C VAL A 363 -11.75 15.11 -6.20
N ASN A 364 -11.11 13.94 -6.19
CA ASN A 364 -11.79 12.67 -5.92
C ASN A 364 -12.39 12.62 -4.51
N TYR A 365 -11.64 13.01 -3.49
CA TYR A 365 -12.11 12.97 -2.10
C TYR A 365 -13.17 14.04 -1.83
N CYS A 366 -12.98 15.27 -2.32
CA CYS A 366 -13.98 16.33 -2.21
C CYS A 366 -15.27 15.97 -2.95
N ALA A 367 -15.19 15.52 -4.20
CA ALA A 367 -16.36 15.11 -4.98
C ALA A 367 -17.07 13.91 -4.35
N SER A 368 -16.33 12.89 -3.91
CA SER A 368 -16.89 11.73 -3.20
C SER A 368 -17.61 12.15 -1.92
N SER A 369 -17.01 13.03 -1.12
CA SER A 369 -17.62 13.58 0.09
C SER A 369 -18.93 14.30 -0.21
N LEU A 370 -18.93 15.21 -1.19
CA LEU A 370 -20.11 15.99 -1.55
C LEU A 370 -21.21 15.10 -2.15
N ASN A 371 -20.87 14.20 -3.07
CA ASN A 371 -21.79 13.20 -3.63
C ASN A 371 -22.45 12.35 -2.52
N TYR A 372 -21.67 11.98 -1.50
CA TYR A 372 -22.17 11.19 -0.38
C TYR A 372 -23.10 12.02 0.52
N ALA A 373 -22.70 13.24 0.86
CA ALA A 373 -23.47 14.15 1.69
C ALA A 373 -24.82 14.55 1.06
N GLU A 374 -24.81 14.87 -0.23
CA GLU A 374 -26.02 15.21 -0.99
C GLU A 374 -27.02 14.05 -1.00
N LYS A 375 -26.55 12.81 -1.24
CA LYS A 375 -27.42 11.61 -1.19
C LYS A 375 -27.98 11.34 0.21
N LEU A 376 -27.20 11.54 1.26
CA LEU A 376 -27.68 11.39 2.63
C LEU A 376 -28.81 12.37 2.94
N LEU A 377 -28.68 13.61 2.45
CA LEU A 377 -29.67 14.66 2.60
C LEU A 377 -30.94 14.36 1.80
N GLU A 378 -30.81 13.90 0.56
CA GLU A 378 -31.94 13.48 -0.29
C GLU A 378 -32.80 12.38 0.36
N LEU A 379 -32.16 11.49 1.12
CA LEU A 379 -32.82 10.36 1.78
C LEU A 379 -33.27 10.65 3.21
N ASP A 380 -33.01 11.85 3.74
CA ASP A 380 -33.32 12.27 5.12
C ASP A 380 -32.79 11.29 6.19
N LEU A 381 -31.64 10.66 5.92
CA LEU A 381 -31.11 9.55 6.74
C LEU A 381 -30.28 10.01 7.94
N GLN A 382 -30.04 11.32 8.09
CA GLN A 382 -29.20 11.89 9.15
C GLN A 382 -29.65 13.28 9.54
N ASN A 383 -29.41 13.65 10.80
CA ASN A 383 -29.42 15.06 11.19
C ASN A 383 -28.37 15.81 10.36
N PRO A 384 -28.65 17.03 9.86
CA PRO A 384 -27.68 17.84 9.10
C PRO A 384 -26.31 18.01 9.78
N THR A 385 -26.29 18.07 11.12
CA THR A 385 -25.06 18.18 11.94
C THR A 385 -24.25 16.89 12.04
N GLU A 386 -24.82 15.74 11.64
CA GLU A 386 -24.11 14.45 11.57
C GLU A 386 -23.46 14.22 10.19
N ILE A 387 -23.89 14.96 9.16
CA ILE A 387 -23.38 14.83 7.78
C ILE A 387 -21.99 15.49 7.65
N LEU A 388 -21.85 16.73 8.10
CA LEU A 388 -20.58 17.47 8.12
C LEU A 388 -20.35 18.13 9.47
N GLU A 389 -19.22 17.83 10.09
CA GLU A 389 -18.81 18.42 11.36
C GLU A 389 -18.54 19.92 11.17
N VAL A 390 -19.02 20.75 12.12
CA VAL A 390 -18.90 22.22 12.05
C VAL A 390 -17.46 22.69 11.81
N GLN A 391 -16.49 22.05 12.46
CA GLN A 391 -15.08 22.38 12.26
C GLN A 391 -14.65 22.13 10.80
N VAL A 392 -15.02 20.97 10.25
CA VAL A 392 -14.68 20.61 8.86
C VAL A 392 -15.41 21.51 7.86
N ARG A 393 -16.64 21.95 8.15
CA ARG A 393 -17.33 22.96 7.32
C ARG A 393 -16.53 24.26 7.24
N ARG A 394 -16.01 24.75 8.37
CA ARG A 394 -15.19 25.97 8.42
C ARG A 394 -13.88 25.80 7.65
N GLU A 395 -13.19 24.67 7.84
CA GLU A 395 -11.95 24.34 7.12
C GLU A 395 -12.21 24.25 5.61
N ALA A 396 -13.30 23.60 5.20
CA ALA A 396 -13.71 23.46 3.81
C ALA A 396 -14.09 24.81 3.16
N HIS A 397 -14.80 25.70 3.86
CA HIS A 397 -15.06 27.06 3.36
C HIS A 397 -13.75 27.82 3.07
N ALA A 398 -12.78 27.77 4.00
CA ALA A 398 -11.50 28.41 3.81
C ALA A 398 -10.72 27.79 2.63
N PHE A 399 -10.74 26.46 2.55
CA PHE A 399 -10.14 25.70 1.46
C PHE A 399 -10.75 26.07 0.11
N PHE A 400 -12.05 25.88 -0.11
CA PHE A 400 -12.69 26.16 -1.41
C PHE A 400 -12.57 27.61 -1.84
N LYS A 401 -12.59 28.57 -0.90
CA LYS A 401 -12.35 29.98 -1.21
C LYS A 401 -10.95 30.23 -1.77
N SER A 402 -9.96 29.46 -1.35
CA SER A 402 -8.56 29.60 -1.77
C SER A 402 -8.17 28.70 -2.94
N ALA A 403 -8.79 27.52 -3.08
CA ALA A 403 -8.47 26.49 -4.05
C ALA A 403 -9.26 26.59 -5.37
N ASN A 404 -9.82 27.77 -5.69
CA ASN A 404 -10.58 28.03 -6.92
C ASN A 404 -9.66 28.27 -8.13
N ASP A 405 -8.71 27.37 -8.32
CA ASP A 405 -7.67 27.44 -9.34
C ASP A 405 -8.10 26.85 -10.70
N ASN A 406 -9.23 26.15 -10.75
CA ASN A 406 -9.79 25.56 -11.97
C ASN A 406 -11.32 25.36 -11.91
N ASP A 407 -11.94 25.12 -13.07
CA ASP A 407 -13.40 24.94 -13.23
C ASP A 407 -13.96 23.76 -12.41
N VAL A 408 -13.20 22.69 -12.23
CA VAL A 408 -13.63 21.52 -11.45
C VAL A 408 -13.74 21.90 -9.97
N MET A 409 -12.73 22.57 -9.43
CA MET A 409 -12.74 23.03 -8.04
C MET A 409 -13.81 24.11 -7.79
N LEU A 410 -14.03 25.01 -8.75
CA LEU A 410 -15.14 25.96 -8.71
C LEU A 410 -16.50 25.24 -8.64
N GLY A 411 -16.71 24.22 -9.47
CA GLY A 411 -17.92 23.41 -9.43
C GLY A 411 -18.12 22.68 -8.09
N LEU A 412 -17.03 22.19 -7.48
CA LEU A 412 -17.08 21.58 -6.14
C LEU A 412 -17.36 22.62 -5.05
N SER A 413 -16.79 23.82 -5.16
CA SER A 413 -17.08 24.94 -4.26
C SER A 413 -18.56 25.30 -4.29
N ASP A 414 -19.14 25.49 -5.48
CA ASP A 414 -20.56 25.84 -5.63
C ASP A 414 -21.48 24.76 -5.02
N ARG A 415 -21.14 23.49 -5.23
CA ARG A 415 -21.86 22.36 -4.62
C ARG A 415 -21.74 22.35 -3.10
N PHE A 416 -20.55 22.62 -2.57
CA PHE A 416 -20.32 22.68 -1.12
C PHE A 416 -21.12 23.82 -0.48
N GLU A 417 -21.15 25.00 -1.10
CA GLU A 417 -21.94 26.15 -0.62
C GLU A 417 -23.44 25.83 -0.62
N LYS A 418 -23.93 25.19 -1.69
CA LYS A 418 -25.33 24.73 -1.75
C LYS A 418 -25.63 23.72 -0.64
N LEU A 419 -24.78 22.71 -0.47
CA LEU A 419 -24.91 21.72 0.59
C LEU A 419 -24.96 22.39 1.97
N CYS A 420 -24.08 23.36 2.24
CA CYS A 420 -24.08 24.11 3.49
C CYS A 420 -25.36 24.92 3.71
N ALA A 421 -25.93 25.50 2.65
CA ALA A 421 -27.22 26.20 2.73
C ALA A 421 -28.35 25.24 3.08
N ASP A 422 -28.36 24.05 2.48
CA ASP A 422 -29.39 23.03 2.71
C ASP A 422 -29.28 22.37 4.10
N LEU A 423 -28.06 22.24 4.65
CA LEU A 423 -27.82 21.74 6.01
C LEU A 423 -28.23 22.75 7.11
N GLY A 424 -28.39 24.03 6.77
CA GLY A 424 -28.70 25.10 7.70
C GLY A 424 -27.46 25.72 8.40
N PRO A 425 -27.68 26.77 9.22
CA PRO A 425 -26.61 27.49 9.90
C PRO A 425 -25.86 26.60 10.91
N ASP A 426 -24.55 26.86 11.05
CA ASP A 426 -23.63 26.20 11.97
C ASP A 426 -24.02 26.30 13.46
#